data_AF-A0AAV4SF22-F1
#
_entry.id   AF-A0AAV4SF22-F1
#
_cell.length_a   1.000
_cell.length_b   1.000
_cell.length_c   1.000
_cell.angle_alpha   90.00
_cell.angle_beta   90.00
_cell.angle_gamma   90.00
#
_symmetry.space_group_name_H-M   'P 1'
#
loop_
_entity.id
_entity.type
_entity.pdbx_description
1 polymer ?
#
loop_
_entity_poly.entity_id
_entity_poly.type
_entity_poly.pdbx_seq_one_letter_code
_entity_poly.pdbx_strand_id
1 'polypeptide(L)'
;MSTLPALDDLHSKARGLTLDLRLHPQVNPPHLVTPSSAMPEQESRCSFGLLKNCTTVFQCNKFKSDMPTYKPLSKKQLSTPPSVLRQWSERSRFCMLFVSIILSTVGFWVGVVLWNTKPVSKADDPDPRDQWHRDAIFYEIFPASFMDTDSDGYGDFEGIIQKLGYVRDLGVTAIRLNSIFSALDYPLEYEHIIDLHNPDPHLGRMDDFRTLVEAAHEKGLKVVLDLNPTITSDQHTWALHWQRGIPGYEHFYASANRSKVRNCDSADTELIVPIP
;
A
#
# COMPACT_ATOMS: atom_id res chain seq x y z
N MET A 1 -47.80 -8.18 27.24
CA MET A 1 -47.59 -6.89 26.53
C MET A 1 -46.37 -7.10 25.64
N SER A 2 -46.59 -7.63 24.43
CA SER A 2 -46.74 -6.88 23.15
C SER A 2 -45.38 -6.30 22.71
N THR A 3 -44.74 -6.67 21.58
CA THR A 3 -45.17 -7.33 20.33
C THR A 3 -43.90 -7.72 19.52
N LEU A 4 -43.91 -8.90 18.86
CA LEU A 4 -43.02 -9.37 17.76
C LEU A 4 -43.15 -8.46 16.50
N PRO A 5 -42.36 -8.55 15.38
CA PRO A 5 -41.66 -9.74 14.78
C PRO A 5 -40.31 -9.38 14.09
N ALA A 6 -39.69 -10.11 13.15
CA ALA A 6 -39.29 -11.51 12.95
C ALA A 6 -38.34 -11.57 11.72
N LEU A 7 -37.58 -12.66 11.60
CA LEU A 7 -36.97 -13.28 10.39
C LEU A 7 -35.93 -12.46 9.59
N ASP A 8 -34.68 -12.93 9.47
CA ASP A 8 -34.25 -14.13 8.72
C ASP A 8 -34.91 -14.22 7.33
N ASP A 9 -34.46 -13.37 6.40
CA ASP A 9 -34.80 -13.52 4.98
C ASP A 9 -33.69 -12.93 4.09
N LEU A 10 -32.66 -13.73 3.77
CA LEU A 10 -31.84 -13.56 2.56
C LEU A 10 -30.92 -14.76 2.26
N HIS A 11 -31.39 -15.98 2.53
CA HIS A 11 -30.70 -17.20 2.09
C HIS A 11 -31.62 -18.23 1.41
N SER A 12 -32.73 -17.79 0.82
CA SER A 12 -33.72 -18.68 0.17
C SER A 12 -34.25 -18.18 -1.19
N LYS A 13 -33.40 -17.71 -2.11
CA LYS A 13 -33.85 -17.51 -3.50
C LYS A 13 -32.74 -17.64 -4.54
N ALA A 14 -32.47 -18.88 -4.95
CA ALA A 14 -32.18 -19.30 -6.33
C ALA A 14 -31.51 -20.69 -6.35
N ARG A 15 -32.20 -21.72 -5.84
CA ARG A 15 -32.01 -23.10 -6.29
C ARG A 15 -33.37 -23.61 -6.73
N GLY A 16 -33.48 -23.99 -7.99
CA GLY A 16 -34.68 -24.65 -8.52
C GLY A 16 -35.03 -24.24 -9.93
N LEU A 17 -34.20 -24.58 -10.91
CA LEU A 17 -34.64 -24.95 -12.25
C LEU A 17 -33.69 -26.03 -12.77
N THR A 18 -34.15 -27.27 -12.70
CA THR A 18 -33.50 -28.50 -13.18
C THR A 18 -34.08 -28.93 -14.53
N LEU A 19 -33.24 -29.66 -15.28
CA LEU A 19 -33.48 -30.40 -16.54
C LEU A 19 -33.60 -29.52 -17.80
N ASP A 20 -32.96 -29.83 -18.92
CA ASP A 20 -32.91 -31.16 -19.57
C ASP A 20 -31.64 -31.32 -20.42
N LEU A 21 -31.13 -32.55 -20.50
CA LEU A 21 -29.88 -32.92 -21.17
C LEU A 21 -30.24 -33.70 -22.44
N ARG A 22 -30.12 -33.08 -23.62
CA ARG A 22 -30.18 -33.78 -24.92
C ARG A 22 -29.20 -33.20 -25.94
N LEU A 23 -28.57 -34.13 -26.64
CA LEU A 23 -27.46 -34.02 -27.58
C LEU A 23 -27.79 -33.33 -28.93
N HIS A 24 -26.76 -32.63 -29.47
CA HIS A 24 -26.41 -32.33 -30.89
C HIS A 24 -27.45 -31.62 -31.80
N PRO A 25 -27.05 -30.87 -32.87
CA PRO A 25 -25.82 -30.97 -33.66
C PRO A 25 -25.04 -29.66 -33.93
N GLN A 26 -23.84 -29.83 -34.48
CA GLN A 26 -22.97 -28.80 -35.05
C GLN A 26 -23.71 -27.94 -36.08
N VAL A 27 -23.59 -26.60 -35.98
CA VAL A 27 -23.99 -25.66 -37.03
C VAL A 27 -22.75 -24.94 -37.52
N ASN A 28 -22.34 -25.30 -38.74
CA ASN A 28 -21.22 -24.72 -39.47
C ASN A 28 -21.43 -23.22 -39.76
N PRO A 29 -20.36 -22.40 -39.78
CA PRO A 29 -20.45 -21.03 -40.29
C PRO A 29 -20.71 -21.02 -41.81
N PRO A 30 -21.44 -20.02 -42.33
CA PRO A 30 -21.84 -19.97 -43.73
C PRO A 30 -20.64 -19.73 -44.66
N HIS A 31 -20.42 -20.69 -45.56
CA HIS A 31 -19.65 -20.53 -46.77
C HIS A 31 -20.32 -19.50 -47.68
N LEU A 32 -19.57 -18.50 -48.17
CA LEU A 32 -19.83 -17.96 -49.50
C LEU A 32 -18.58 -17.38 -50.16
N VAL A 33 -18.03 -18.24 -51.02
CA VAL A 33 -17.63 -17.98 -52.41
C VAL A 33 -16.63 -16.85 -52.66
N THR A 34 -15.35 -17.23 -52.70
CA THR A 34 -14.35 -16.58 -53.53
C THR A 34 -14.38 -17.18 -54.94
N PRO A 35 -14.49 -16.38 -56.02
CA PRO A 35 -14.33 -16.90 -57.37
C PRO A 35 -12.83 -17.09 -57.66
N SER A 36 -12.38 -18.34 -57.52
CA SER A 36 -11.16 -18.84 -58.13
C SER A 36 -11.33 -18.83 -59.65
N SER A 37 -10.56 -17.99 -60.33
CA SER A 37 -10.14 -18.22 -61.71
C SER A 37 -8.63 -18.36 -61.72
N ALA A 38 -8.14 -19.39 -61.04
CA ALA A 38 -6.80 -19.92 -61.25
C ALA A 38 -6.91 -21.08 -62.24
N MET A 39 -6.11 -20.98 -63.29
CA MET A 39 -5.95 -21.95 -64.37
C MET A 39 -5.67 -23.37 -63.86
N PRO A 40 -6.04 -24.42 -64.61
CA PRO A 40 -5.84 -25.80 -64.20
C PRO A 40 -4.35 -26.15 -64.19
N GLU A 41 -3.80 -26.41 -63.02
CA GLU A 41 -2.51 -27.07 -62.85
C GLU A 41 -2.74 -28.58 -63.03
N GLN A 42 -2.54 -29.01 -64.27
CA GLN A 42 -2.67 -30.40 -64.69
C GLN A 42 -1.40 -31.15 -64.26
N GLU A 43 -1.55 -32.09 -63.32
CA GLU A 43 -0.50 -33.04 -62.96
C GLU A 43 0.08 -33.71 -64.21
N SER A 44 1.38 -33.50 -64.44
CA SER A 44 2.16 -34.41 -65.26
C SER A 44 3.39 -34.85 -64.46
N ARG A 45 3.35 -36.14 -64.17
CA ARG A 45 4.34 -36.94 -63.44
C ARG A 45 5.76 -36.65 -63.93
N CYS A 46 6.65 -36.30 -63.00
CA CYS A 46 8.09 -36.51 -63.14
C CYS A 46 8.66 -37.04 -61.82
N SER A 47 8.73 -38.37 -61.72
CA SER A 47 9.60 -39.17 -60.86
C SER A 47 10.37 -40.06 -61.83
N PHE A 48 11.66 -40.41 -61.74
CA PHE A 48 12.61 -40.52 -60.63
C PHE A 48 14.02 -40.57 -61.28
N GLY A 49 15.09 -40.25 -60.54
CA GLY A 49 16.44 -40.68 -60.94
C GLY A 49 17.57 -39.73 -60.55
N LEU A 50 18.26 -40.06 -59.46
CA LEU A 50 19.53 -39.47 -59.04
C LEU A 50 20.60 -39.59 -60.14
N LEU A 51 21.31 -38.50 -60.45
CA LEU A 51 22.73 -38.50 -60.76
C LEU A 51 23.29 -37.06 -60.62
N LYS A 52 24.53 -37.00 -60.12
CA LYS A 52 25.27 -35.80 -59.76
C LYS A 52 25.65 -34.98 -61.01
N ASN A 53 25.62 -33.66 -60.85
CA ASN A 53 26.15 -32.62 -61.76
C ASN A 53 25.42 -32.37 -63.10
N CYS A 54 25.21 -31.08 -63.36
CA CYS A 54 25.04 -30.41 -64.66
C CYS A 54 23.68 -30.52 -65.40
N THR A 55 22.92 -29.42 -65.31
CA THR A 55 22.19 -28.72 -66.40
C THR A 55 21.74 -29.52 -67.63
N THR A 56 20.42 -29.69 -67.83
CA THR A 56 19.72 -29.44 -69.13
C THR A 56 18.19 -29.45 -68.93
N VAL A 57 17.51 -28.33 -69.19
CA VAL A 57 16.63 -28.03 -70.35
C VAL A 57 15.41 -28.95 -70.49
N PHE A 58 14.23 -28.40 -70.20
CA PHE A 58 12.96 -28.90 -70.74
C PHE A 58 12.46 -27.93 -71.82
N GLN A 59 12.46 -28.42 -73.06
CA GLN A 59 11.75 -27.82 -74.18
C GLN A 59 10.24 -27.97 -73.97
N CYS A 60 9.52 -26.86 -73.91
CA CYS A 60 8.07 -26.85 -74.11
C CYS A 60 7.79 -26.20 -75.47
N ASN A 61 7.68 -27.04 -76.50
CA ASN A 61 7.22 -26.63 -77.82
C ASN A 61 5.68 -26.63 -77.83
N LYS A 62 5.11 -25.55 -78.38
CA LYS A 62 3.74 -25.46 -78.93
C LYS A 62 2.63 -25.01 -77.95
N PHE A 63 2.66 -23.74 -77.57
CA PHE A 63 1.45 -22.97 -77.22
C PHE A 63 1.64 -21.50 -77.62
N LYS A 64 1.65 -21.23 -78.93
CA LYS A 64 1.83 -19.88 -79.46
C LYS A 64 0.97 -19.68 -80.72
N SER A 65 -0.34 -19.65 -80.50
CA SER A 65 -1.31 -19.06 -81.43
C SER A 65 -2.64 -18.98 -80.68
N ASP A 66 -3.25 -17.80 -80.69
CA ASP A 66 -4.56 -17.45 -80.09
C ASP A 66 -4.50 -16.82 -78.70
N MET A 67 -3.80 -15.69 -78.61
CA MET A 67 -4.06 -14.67 -77.57
C MET A 67 -4.87 -13.55 -78.22
N PRO A 68 -6.10 -13.23 -77.78
CA PRO A 68 -6.87 -12.13 -78.34
C PRO A 68 -6.17 -10.79 -78.05
N THR A 69 -6.02 -9.97 -79.08
CA THR A 69 -5.42 -8.63 -78.99
C THR A 69 -6.22 -7.74 -78.04
N TYR A 70 -5.63 -7.41 -76.90
CA TYR A 70 -6.21 -6.47 -75.93
C TYR A 70 -6.26 -5.06 -76.53
N LYS A 71 -7.48 -4.54 -76.75
CA LYS A 71 -7.68 -3.12 -77.06
C LYS A 71 -7.62 -2.33 -75.75
N PRO A 72 -6.70 -1.35 -75.60
CA PRO A 72 -6.70 -0.49 -74.42
C PRO A 72 -8.01 0.31 -74.37
N LEU A 73 -8.69 0.23 -73.22
CA LEU A 73 -9.92 0.98 -72.96
C LEU A 73 -9.66 2.49 -73.04
N SER A 74 -10.60 3.25 -73.61
CA SER A 74 -10.46 4.71 -73.73
C SER A 74 -10.49 5.39 -72.35
N LYS A 75 -9.86 6.56 -72.19
CA LYS A 75 -9.80 7.33 -70.93
C LYS A 75 -11.17 7.57 -70.28
N LYS A 76 -12.27 7.55 -71.05
CA LYS A 76 -13.65 7.71 -70.57
C LYS A 76 -14.18 6.48 -69.81
N GLN A 77 -13.61 5.29 -70.03
CA GLN A 77 -13.94 4.06 -69.29
C GLN A 77 -13.06 3.88 -68.04
N LEU A 78 -11.98 4.67 -67.93
CA LEU A 78 -11.08 4.66 -66.77
C LEU A 78 -11.47 5.72 -65.72
N SER A 79 -12.49 6.54 -65.98
CA SER A 79 -13.02 7.50 -65.00
C SER A 79 -14.06 6.81 -64.13
N THR A 80 -13.71 6.53 -62.87
CA THR A 80 -14.65 6.05 -61.87
C THR A 80 -15.80 7.04 -61.68
N PRO A 81 -17.06 6.59 -61.64
CA PRO A 81 -18.20 7.49 -61.51
C PRO A 81 -18.14 8.25 -60.16
N PRO A 82 -18.57 9.53 -60.11
CA PRO A 82 -18.45 10.37 -58.92
C PRO A 82 -19.10 9.79 -57.66
N SER A 83 -20.14 8.96 -57.81
CA SER A 83 -20.82 8.27 -56.72
C SER A 83 -19.93 7.26 -55.99
N VAL A 84 -19.05 6.56 -56.71
CA VAL A 84 -18.12 5.57 -56.13
C VAL A 84 -16.99 6.26 -55.38
N LEU A 85 -16.45 7.35 -55.93
CA LEU A 85 -15.44 8.17 -55.24
C LEU A 85 -16.00 8.81 -53.97
N ARG A 86 -17.25 9.31 -54.03
CA ARG A 86 -17.94 9.86 -52.85
C ARG A 86 -18.21 8.78 -51.81
N GLN A 87 -18.63 7.58 -52.22
CA GLN A 87 -18.85 6.45 -51.31
C GLN A 87 -17.55 5.99 -50.62
N TRP A 88 -16.42 5.98 -51.34
CA TRP A 88 -15.11 5.67 -50.77
C TRP A 88 -14.61 6.75 -49.80
N SER A 89 -14.78 8.02 -50.17
CA SER A 89 -14.46 9.17 -49.32
C SER A 89 -15.26 9.13 -48.02
N GLU A 90 -16.58 8.96 -48.10
CA GLU A 90 -17.44 8.90 -46.91
C GLU A 90 -17.10 7.67 -46.05
N ARG A 91 -16.90 6.48 -46.62
CA ARG A 91 -16.47 5.29 -45.86
C ARG A 91 -15.11 5.49 -45.19
N SER A 92 -14.16 6.10 -45.87
CA SER A 92 -12.83 6.42 -45.30
C SER A 92 -12.93 7.41 -44.15
N ARG A 93 -13.77 8.45 -44.28
CA ARG A 93 -14.06 9.42 -43.22
C ARG A 93 -14.72 8.76 -42.01
N PHE A 94 -15.68 7.87 -42.22
CA PHE A 94 -16.30 7.09 -41.14
C PHE A 94 -15.29 6.18 -40.44
N CYS A 95 -14.43 5.46 -41.19
CA CYS A 95 -13.38 4.63 -40.60
C CYS A 95 -12.38 5.47 -39.79
N MET A 96 -11.93 6.61 -40.31
CA MET A 96 -11.02 7.53 -39.60
C MET A 96 -11.65 8.07 -38.31
N LEU A 97 -12.93 8.46 -38.35
CA LEU A 97 -13.65 8.92 -37.17
C LEU A 97 -13.78 7.81 -36.13
N PHE A 98 -14.14 6.59 -36.54
CA PHE A 98 -14.26 5.45 -35.64
C PHE A 98 -12.93 5.10 -34.95
N VAL A 99 -11.82 5.11 -35.71
CA VAL A 99 -10.47 4.90 -35.18
C VAL A 99 -10.09 6.01 -34.20
N SER A 100 -10.42 7.27 -34.50
CA SER A 100 -10.13 8.39 -33.60
C SER A 100 -10.88 8.31 -32.26
N ILE A 101 -12.14 7.86 -32.29
CA ILE A 101 -12.96 7.68 -31.08
C ILE A 101 -12.41 6.53 -30.23
N ILE A 102 -11.99 5.42 -30.86
CA ILE A 102 -11.38 4.29 -30.15
C ILE A 102 -10.04 4.71 -29.52
N LEU A 103 -9.18 5.41 -30.26
CA LEU A 103 -7.89 5.88 -29.72
C LEU A 103 -8.09 6.89 -28.57
N SER A 104 -9.08 7.78 -28.67
CA SER A 104 -9.40 8.73 -27.61
C SER A 104 -9.95 8.05 -26.36
N THR A 105 -10.86 7.08 -26.52
CA THR A 105 -11.41 6.32 -25.39
C THR A 105 -10.37 5.45 -24.71
N VAL A 106 -9.51 4.78 -25.48
CA VAL A 106 -8.37 4.04 -24.93
C VAL A 106 -7.41 4.98 -24.19
N GLY A 107 -7.07 6.12 -24.77
CA GLY A 107 -6.21 7.13 -24.12
C GLY A 107 -6.82 7.66 -22.82
N PHE A 108 -8.13 7.92 -22.79
CA PHE A 108 -8.85 8.33 -21.58
C PHE A 108 -8.78 7.25 -20.50
N TRP A 109 -9.09 5.99 -20.83
CA TRP A 109 -9.02 4.89 -19.87
C TRP A 109 -7.61 4.58 -19.40
N VAL A 110 -6.59 4.70 -20.27
CA VAL A 110 -5.18 4.63 -19.86
C VAL A 110 -4.85 5.76 -18.89
N GLY A 111 -5.31 6.99 -19.15
CA GLY A 111 -5.14 8.12 -18.22
C GLY A 111 -5.83 7.90 -16.88
N VAL A 112 -7.06 7.35 -16.89
CA VAL A 112 -7.81 6.99 -15.68
C VAL A 112 -7.09 5.88 -14.92
N VAL A 113 -6.61 4.84 -15.60
CA VAL A 113 -5.82 3.77 -14.97
C VAL A 113 -4.56 4.36 -14.38
N LEU A 114 -3.75 5.11 -15.13
CA LEU A 114 -2.54 5.76 -14.62
C LEU A 114 -2.80 6.74 -13.46
N TRP A 115 -3.97 7.38 -13.43
CA TRP A 115 -4.38 8.25 -12.33
C TRP A 115 -4.77 7.47 -11.07
N ASN A 116 -5.50 6.36 -11.24
CA ASN A 116 -5.91 5.47 -10.14
C ASN A 116 -4.81 4.50 -9.70
N THR A 117 -3.82 4.25 -10.55
CA THR A 117 -2.62 3.46 -10.28
C THR A 117 -1.40 4.36 -10.13
N LYS A 118 -1.58 5.66 -9.81
CA LYS A 118 -0.45 6.45 -9.33
C LYS A 118 0.18 5.62 -8.22
N PRO A 119 1.50 5.38 -8.25
CA PRO A 119 2.15 4.70 -7.16
C PRO A 119 1.81 5.52 -5.91
N VAL A 120 1.05 4.89 -5.02
CA VAL A 120 0.85 5.36 -3.64
C VAL A 120 2.24 5.75 -3.18
N SER A 121 2.42 7.03 -2.85
CA SER A 121 3.71 7.47 -2.34
C SER A 121 4.01 6.58 -1.14
N LYS A 122 5.26 6.18 -0.90
CA LYS A 122 5.57 5.28 0.24
C LYS A 122 5.08 5.82 1.60
N ALA A 123 4.66 7.08 1.67
CA ALA A 123 4.03 7.69 2.83
C ALA A 123 2.55 7.30 3.06
N ASP A 124 1.89 6.63 2.10
CA ASP A 124 0.44 6.41 2.10
C ASP A 124 0.02 4.92 2.18
N ASP A 125 0.95 3.99 2.48
CA ASP A 125 0.65 2.54 2.66
C ASP A 125 0.48 2.20 4.16
N PRO A 126 -0.72 1.81 4.65
CA PRO A 126 -0.91 1.41 6.03
C PRO A 126 -0.46 -0.04 6.25
N ASP A 127 0.85 -0.27 6.27
CA ASP A 127 1.48 -1.53 6.70
C ASP A 127 1.64 -1.53 8.24
N PRO A 128 1.38 -2.61 8.98
CA PRO A 128 1.70 -2.72 10.42
C PRO A 128 3.19 -2.52 10.78
N ARG A 129 4.07 -2.36 9.78
CA ARG A 129 5.48 -1.91 9.88
C ARG A 129 5.65 -0.44 9.55
N ASP A 130 4.60 0.38 9.68
CA ASP A 130 4.61 1.84 9.51
C ASP A 130 5.66 2.44 10.44
N GLN A 131 6.88 2.52 9.93
CA GLN A 131 8.06 2.98 10.64
C GLN A 131 8.04 4.49 10.66
N TRP A 132 6.96 5.05 11.18
CA TRP A 132 6.78 6.50 11.32
C TRP A 132 8.00 7.14 11.98
N HIS A 133 8.68 6.39 12.87
CA HIS A 133 9.88 6.81 13.59
C HIS A 133 11.15 6.87 12.74
N ARG A 134 11.23 6.20 11.58
CA ARG A 134 12.45 6.16 10.75
C ARG A 134 12.76 7.51 10.09
N ASP A 135 11.72 8.19 9.64
CA ASP A 135 11.82 9.52 9.04
C ASP A 135 11.35 10.60 10.03
N ALA A 136 11.15 10.24 11.30
CA ALA A 136 10.66 11.18 12.29
C ALA A 136 11.75 12.16 12.74
N ILE A 137 11.36 13.43 12.83
CA ILE A 137 12.13 14.47 13.49
C ILE A 137 11.51 14.69 14.86
N PHE A 138 12.29 14.38 15.90
CA PHE A 138 11.87 14.49 17.29
C PHE A 138 12.23 15.86 17.85
N TYR A 139 11.28 16.46 18.56
CA TYR A 139 11.50 17.62 19.40
C TYR A 139 11.35 17.21 20.86
N GLU A 140 12.44 17.29 21.62
CA GLU A 140 12.44 16.93 23.04
C GLU A 140 11.99 18.13 23.88
N ILE A 141 11.03 17.90 24.76
CA ILE A 141 10.43 18.91 25.63
C ILE A 141 10.55 18.42 27.07
N PHE A 142 11.22 19.22 27.90
CA PHE A 142 11.10 19.13 29.35
C PHE A 142 9.90 19.98 29.79
N PRO A 143 8.76 19.36 30.21
CA PRO A 143 7.49 20.08 30.40
C PRO A 143 7.59 21.24 31.39
N ALA A 144 8.20 20.99 32.56
CA ALA A 144 8.33 21.96 33.64
C ALA A 144 9.12 23.24 33.28
N SER A 145 9.90 23.25 32.20
CA SER A 145 10.64 24.44 31.76
C SER A 145 10.13 25.04 30.45
N PHE A 146 9.05 24.52 29.88
CA PHE A 146 8.65 24.88 28.52
C PHE A 146 7.74 26.10 28.47
N MET A 147 6.59 26.05 29.13
CA MET A 147 5.66 27.18 29.21
C MET A 147 4.70 26.99 30.39
N ASP A 148 4.73 27.96 31.30
CA ASP A 148 3.81 28.10 32.43
C ASP A 148 2.50 28.77 31.98
N THR A 149 1.34 28.23 32.38
CA THR A 149 0.02 28.83 32.10
C THR A 149 -0.77 29.26 33.32
N ASP A 150 -0.42 28.81 34.53
CA ASP A 150 -1.14 29.10 35.77
C ASP A 150 -0.38 30.03 36.74
N SER A 151 0.82 30.47 36.34
CA SER A 151 1.73 31.36 37.07
C SER A 151 2.31 30.76 38.36
N ASP A 152 2.44 29.44 38.44
CA ASP A 152 3.12 28.76 39.54
C ASP A 152 4.67 28.75 39.40
N GLY A 153 5.19 29.14 38.23
CA GLY A 153 6.61 29.21 37.91
C GLY A 153 7.15 28.00 37.14
N TYR A 154 6.31 26.98 36.87
CA TYR A 154 6.66 25.78 36.14
C TYR A 154 5.75 25.58 34.93
N GLY A 155 6.28 24.92 33.92
CA GLY A 155 5.52 24.59 32.72
C GLY A 155 4.57 23.41 32.93
N ASP A 156 3.43 23.47 32.24
CA ASP A 156 2.34 22.50 32.38
C ASP A 156 1.90 21.94 31.00
N PHE A 157 0.99 20.97 30.99
CA PHE A 157 0.50 20.38 29.73
C PHE A 157 -0.24 21.39 28.84
N GLU A 158 -0.95 22.34 29.42
CA GLU A 158 -1.70 23.37 28.69
C GLU A 158 -0.74 24.31 27.93
N GLY A 159 0.40 24.64 28.54
CA GLY A 159 1.46 25.42 27.92
C GLY A 159 2.06 24.70 26.71
N ILE A 160 2.23 23.38 26.80
CA ILE A 160 2.64 22.56 25.65
C ILE A 160 1.58 22.63 24.55
N ILE A 161 0.30 22.44 24.88
CA ILE A 161 -0.82 22.51 23.92
C ILE A 161 -0.82 23.82 23.15
N GLN A 162 -0.68 24.96 23.85
CA GLN A 162 -0.66 26.29 23.24
C GLN A 162 0.51 26.49 22.25
N LYS A 163 1.61 25.76 22.43
CA LYS A 163 2.81 25.84 21.58
C LYS A 163 2.91 24.73 20.55
N LEU A 164 2.00 23.75 20.52
CA LEU A 164 2.03 22.69 19.50
C LEU A 164 2.00 23.24 18.06
N GLY A 165 1.37 24.39 17.84
CA GLY A 165 1.40 25.08 16.54
C GLY A 165 2.82 25.50 16.15
N TYR A 166 3.55 26.13 17.08
CA TYR A 166 4.96 26.49 16.89
C TYR A 166 5.83 25.25 16.64
N VAL A 167 5.65 24.20 17.46
CA VAL A 167 6.39 22.94 17.33
C VAL A 167 6.19 22.33 15.95
N ARG A 168 4.95 22.24 15.47
CA ARG A 168 4.64 21.78 14.11
C ARG A 168 5.29 22.66 13.04
N ASP A 169 5.27 23.97 13.20
CA ASP A 169 5.81 24.92 12.21
C ASP A 169 7.34 24.83 12.08
N LEU A 170 8.04 24.25 13.07
CA LEU A 170 9.46 23.88 12.95
C LEU A 170 9.71 22.71 11.97
N GLY A 171 8.65 22.04 11.50
CA GLY A 171 8.74 20.88 10.60
C GLY A 171 9.03 19.56 11.32
N VAL A 172 8.84 19.50 12.63
CA VAL A 172 9.00 18.25 13.40
C VAL A 172 7.77 17.37 13.25
N THR A 173 7.96 16.06 13.39
CA THR A 173 6.88 15.07 13.19
C THR A 173 6.49 14.40 14.50
N ALA A 174 7.30 14.53 15.55
CA ALA A 174 7.05 13.95 16.85
C ALA A 174 7.61 14.81 17.99
N ILE A 175 6.92 14.79 19.12
CA ILE A 175 7.40 15.32 20.39
C ILE A 175 7.83 14.17 21.30
N ARG A 176 8.99 14.32 21.93
CA ARG A 176 9.44 13.46 23.02
C ARG A 176 9.30 14.26 24.31
N LEU A 177 8.47 13.79 25.22
CA LEU A 177 8.39 14.36 26.56
C LEU A 177 9.39 13.64 27.44
N ASN A 178 10.21 14.40 28.17
CA ASN A 178 10.93 13.87 29.34
C ASN A 178 9.91 13.32 30.37
N SER A 179 10.41 12.68 31.43
CA SER A 179 9.53 12.03 32.42
C SER A 179 8.42 12.98 32.89
N ILE A 180 7.18 12.53 32.67
CA ILE A 180 5.97 13.22 33.13
C ILE A 180 5.42 12.59 34.41
N PHE A 181 5.97 11.45 34.83
CA PHE A 181 5.44 10.63 35.91
C PHE A 181 5.63 11.30 37.25
N SER A 182 4.71 11.03 38.18
CA SER A 182 4.81 11.61 39.52
C SER A 182 6.07 11.13 40.23
N ALA A 183 6.84 12.10 40.73
CA ALA A 183 8.12 11.87 41.39
C ALA A 183 8.28 12.76 42.64
N LEU A 184 9.09 12.32 43.60
CA LEU A 184 9.30 13.06 44.85
C LEU A 184 10.10 14.36 44.63
N ASP A 185 10.92 14.38 43.59
CA ASP A 185 11.90 15.40 43.23
C ASP A 185 11.46 16.29 42.05
N TYR A 186 10.26 16.05 41.50
CA TYR A 186 9.63 16.89 40.49
C TYR A 186 9.25 18.26 41.08
N PRO A 187 9.33 19.38 40.32
CA PRO A 187 9.75 19.56 38.93
C PRO A 187 11.25 19.82 38.71
N LEU A 188 12.08 19.74 39.74
CA LEU A 188 13.52 20.02 39.62
C LEU A 188 14.27 18.84 38.99
N GLU A 189 13.91 17.63 39.39
CA GLU A 189 14.45 16.36 38.93
C GLU A 189 13.30 15.37 38.71
N TYR A 190 13.59 14.15 38.25
CA TYR A 190 12.58 13.12 37.99
C TYR A 190 13.15 11.70 38.15
N GLU A 191 14.15 11.53 39.02
CA GLU A 191 14.80 10.23 39.24
C GLU A 191 14.00 9.38 40.24
N HIS A 192 13.32 10.02 41.19
CA HIS A 192 12.64 9.34 42.30
C HIS A 192 11.14 9.17 42.05
N ILE A 193 10.80 8.36 41.04
CA ILE A 193 9.41 8.11 40.62
C ILE A 193 8.61 7.39 41.73
N ILE A 194 7.43 7.92 42.06
CA ILE A 194 6.48 7.36 43.03
C ILE A 194 5.27 6.69 42.39
N ASP A 195 4.90 7.09 41.17
CA ASP A 195 3.83 6.46 40.39
C ASP A 195 4.09 6.57 38.88
N LEU A 196 4.15 5.41 38.21
CA LEU A 196 4.32 5.29 36.77
C LEU A 196 3.02 5.36 35.96
N HIS A 197 1.87 5.47 36.61
CA HIS A 197 0.56 5.49 35.94
C HIS A 197 -0.01 6.89 35.82
N ASN A 198 0.41 7.83 36.68
CA ASN A 198 -0.14 9.18 36.71
C ASN A 198 0.95 10.22 36.44
N PRO A 199 0.60 11.32 35.76
CA PRO A 199 1.52 12.43 35.62
C PRO A 199 1.77 13.11 36.97
N ASP A 200 2.86 13.86 37.05
CA ASP A 200 3.15 14.69 38.22
C ASP A 200 2.12 15.80 38.39
N PRO A 201 1.60 16.05 39.60
CA PRO A 201 0.58 17.07 39.84
C PRO A 201 0.96 18.49 39.39
N HIS A 202 2.26 18.84 39.32
CA HIS A 202 2.69 20.15 38.82
C HIS A 202 2.41 20.33 37.32
N LEU A 203 2.34 19.24 36.54
CA LEU A 203 2.07 19.32 35.10
C LEU A 203 0.59 19.36 34.77
N GLY A 204 -0.25 18.86 35.68
CA GLY A 204 -1.68 18.69 35.50
C GLY A 204 -2.14 17.26 35.78
N ARG A 205 -3.36 16.95 35.34
CA ARG A 205 -4.02 15.65 35.55
C ARG A 205 -3.87 14.76 34.33
N MET A 206 -4.21 13.48 34.50
CA MET A 206 -4.24 12.52 33.38
C MET A 206 -5.16 12.95 32.23
N ASP A 207 -6.26 13.64 32.54
CA ASP A 207 -7.17 14.17 31.51
C ASP A 207 -6.54 15.31 30.70
N ASP A 208 -5.71 16.14 31.33
CA ASP A 208 -4.96 17.20 30.66
C ASP A 208 -3.89 16.60 29.74
N PHE A 209 -3.20 15.54 30.20
CA PHE A 209 -2.28 14.78 29.36
C PHE A 209 -2.99 14.12 28.15
N ARG A 210 -4.18 13.56 28.34
CA ARG A 210 -4.99 13.03 27.24
C ARG A 210 -5.31 14.11 26.22
N THR A 211 -5.70 15.29 26.69
CA THR A 211 -5.99 16.46 25.84
C THR A 211 -4.76 16.88 25.03
N LEU A 212 -3.57 16.87 25.64
CA LEU A 212 -2.31 17.12 24.96
C LEU A 212 -2.05 16.12 23.83
N VAL A 213 -2.24 14.82 24.09
CA VAL A 213 -2.04 13.76 23.10
C VAL A 213 -3.00 13.91 21.93
N GLU A 214 -4.28 14.19 22.20
CA GLU A 214 -5.30 14.42 21.17
C GLU A 214 -4.94 15.64 20.31
N ALA A 215 -4.60 16.78 20.94
CA ALA A 215 -4.21 18.00 20.23
C ALA A 215 -2.93 17.84 19.40
N ALA A 216 -1.97 17.02 19.86
CA ALA A 216 -0.77 16.69 19.10
C ALA A 216 -1.12 15.85 17.87
N HIS A 217 -1.94 14.81 18.03
CA HIS A 217 -2.37 13.95 16.93
C HIS A 217 -3.18 14.71 15.87
N GLU A 218 -4.06 15.63 16.27
CA GLU A 218 -4.80 16.51 15.34
C GLU A 218 -3.87 17.35 14.45
N LYS A 219 -2.68 17.67 14.95
CA LYS A 219 -1.65 18.42 14.21
C LYS A 219 -0.68 17.52 13.44
N GLY A 220 -0.93 16.20 13.42
CA GLY A 220 -0.07 15.21 12.77
C GLY A 220 1.22 14.90 13.53
N LEU A 221 1.34 15.34 14.79
CA LEU A 221 2.49 15.06 15.65
C LEU A 221 2.28 13.74 16.39
N LYS A 222 3.34 12.92 16.50
CA LYS A 222 3.36 11.76 17.40
C LYS A 222 3.89 12.16 18.78
N VAL A 223 3.45 11.47 19.84
CA VAL A 223 3.91 11.71 21.21
C VAL A 223 4.68 10.50 21.71
N VAL A 224 5.88 10.72 22.25
CA VAL A 224 6.72 9.70 22.89
C VAL A 224 7.00 10.11 24.33
N LEU A 225 6.90 9.16 25.25
CA LEU A 225 7.21 9.36 26.66
C LEU A 225 8.56 8.73 27.00
N ASP A 226 9.35 9.46 27.78
CA ASP A 226 10.52 8.90 28.44
C ASP A 226 10.11 8.06 29.66
N LEU A 227 10.66 6.87 29.78
CA LEU A 227 10.39 5.94 30.87
C LEU A 227 11.71 5.29 31.31
N ASN A 228 12.09 5.51 32.57
CA ASN A 228 13.23 4.82 33.18
C ASN A 228 12.73 3.63 34.03
N PRO A 229 12.89 2.37 33.56
CA PRO A 229 12.42 1.20 34.30
C PRO A 229 13.40 0.72 35.39
N THR A 230 14.55 1.39 35.55
CA THR A 230 15.68 0.85 36.34
C THR A 230 15.58 1.19 37.82
N ILE A 231 14.96 2.33 38.16
CA ILE A 231 14.92 2.87 39.52
C ILE A 231 13.53 3.44 39.81
N THR A 232 13.11 3.35 41.08
CA THR A 232 11.95 4.03 41.62
C THR A 232 12.28 4.58 43.00
N SER A 233 11.48 5.50 43.51
CA SER A 233 11.54 5.97 44.89
C SER A 233 11.27 4.83 45.90
N ASP A 234 11.74 5.01 47.14
CA ASP A 234 11.40 4.18 48.29
C ASP A 234 9.92 4.36 48.72
N GLN A 235 9.26 5.43 48.27
CA GLN A 235 7.83 5.66 48.44
C GLN A 235 6.97 4.97 47.36
N HIS A 236 7.59 4.36 46.33
CA HIS A 236 6.85 3.63 45.31
C HIS A 236 6.14 2.41 45.91
N THR A 237 4.96 2.07 45.41
CA THR A 237 4.15 0.93 45.91
C THR A 237 4.95 -0.38 45.90
N TRP A 238 5.78 -0.59 44.88
CA TRP A 238 6.66 -1.76 44.79
C TRP A 238 7.69 -1.82 45.92
N ALA A 239 8.31 -0.68 46.27
CA ALA A 239 9.28 -0.61 47.36
C ALA A 239 8.62 -0.92 48.70
N LEU A 240 7.42 -0.37 48.93
CA LEU A 240 6.63 -0.67 50.12
C LEU A 240 6.23 -2.15 50.21
N HIS A 241 5.84 -2.77 49.10
CA HIS A 241 5.48 -4.19 49.05
C HIS A 241 6.70 -5.08 49.29
N TRP A 242 7.84 -4.75 48.70
CA TRP A 242 9.11 -5.44 48.94
C TRP A 242 9.55 -5.34 50.40
N GLN A 243 9.53 -4.15 51.00
CA GLN A 243 9.86 -3.95 52.42
C GLN A 243 8.96 -4.74 53.37
N ARG A 244 7.69 -4.92 53.00
CA ARG A 244 6.71 -5.70 53.78
C ARG A 244 6.78 -7.21 53.53
N GLY A 245 7.61 -7.67 52.58
CA GLY A 245 7.70 -9.07 52.20
C GLY A 245 6.42 -9.63 51.60
N ILE A 246 5.69 -8.82 50.82
CA ILE A 246 4.47 -9.26 50.14
C ILE A 246 4.86 -10.26 49.02
N PRO A 247 4.17 -11.42 48.93
CA PRO A 247 4.45 -12.40 47.88
C PRO A 247 4.41 -11.80 46.47
N GLY A 248 5.43 -12.09 45.66
CA GLY A 248 5.59 -11.58 44.29
C GLY A 248 6.44 -10.32 44.17
N TYR A 249 6.87 -9.71 45.28
CA TYR A 249 7.72 -8.51 45.29
C TYR A 249 9.14 -8.76 45.81
N GLU A 250 9.50 -10.00 46.15
CA GLU A 250 10.73 -10.37 46.87
C GLU A 250 12.01 -9.96 46.13
N HIS A 251 11.96 -9.93 44.80
CA HIS A 251 13.10 -9.69 43.92
C HIS A 251 13.05 -8.33 43.21
N PHE A 252 12.16 -7.42 43.61
CA PHE A 252 12.03 -6.10 42.98
C PHE A 252 13.21 -5.17 43.32
N TYR A 253 13.80 -5.28 44.52
CA TYR A 253 14.92 -4.44 44.94
C TYR A 253 16.06 -5.26 45.54
N ALA A 254 17.29 -4.76 45.33
CA ALA A 254 18.48 -5.31 45.94
C ALA A 254 18.79 -4.57 47.25
N SER A 255 18.93 -5.32 48.34
CA SER A 255 19.45 -4.78 49.60
C SER A 255 20.95 -4.99 49.68
N ALA A 256 21.71 -3.90 49.83
CA ALA A 256 23.12 -3.97 50.19
C ALA A 256 23.22 -4.26 51.70
N ASN A 257 23.39 -5.53 52.05
CA ASN A 257 23.63 -5.91 53.45
C ASN A 257 25.04 -5.44 53.87
N ARG A 258 25.16 -4.27 54.50
CA ARG A 258 26.46 -3.66 54.88
C ARG A 258 27.29 -4.53 55.84
N SER A 259 26.69 -5.51 56.51
CA SER A 259 27.40 -6.47 57.38
C SER A 259 28.08 -7.62 56.62
N LYS A 260 27.94 -7.68 55.28
CA LYS A 260 28.59 -8.66 54.40
C LYS A 260 29.37 -8.02 53.24
N VAL A 261 29.93 -6.83 53.44
CA VAL A 261 31.08 -6.42 52.61
C VAL A 261 32.26 -7.29 53.04
N ARG A 262 32.31 -8.52 52.50
CA ARG A 262 33.56 -9.29 52.51
C ARG A 262 34.59 -8.40 51.82
N ASN A 263 35.71 -8.13 52.49
CA ASN A 263 36.87 -7.50 51.90
C ASN A 263 37.07 -8.04 50.48
N CYS A 264 36.87 -7.19 49.48
CA CYS A 264 37.11 -7.51 48.08
C CYS A 264 38.61 -7.45 47.77
N ASP A 265 39.43 -8.12 48.59
CA ASP A 265 40.88 -8.24 48.41
C ASP A 265 41.33 -9.69 48.10
N SER A 266 40.39 -10.59 47.83
CA SER A 266 40.74 -11.90 47.28
C SER A 266 39.89 -12.21 46.07
N ALA A 267 40.58 -12.33 44.94
CA ALA A 267 40.13 -12.81 43.65
C ALA A 267 39.04 -13.87 43.78
N ASP A 268 37.89 -13.62 43.15
CA ASP A 268 37.03 -14.61 42.49
C ASP A 268 35.88 -13.85 41.84
N THR A 269 36.11 -13.40 40.61
CA THR A 269 35.09 -12.79 39.75
C THR A 269 34.22 -13.89 39.17
N GLU A 270 33.14 -14.26 39.86
CA GLU A 270 32.01 -14.91 39.22
C GLU A 270 30.77 -14.02 39.32
N LEU A 271 30.60 -13.19 38.29
CA LEU A 271 29.39 -12.47 38.00
C LEU A 271 28.35 -13.48 37.48
N ILE A 272 27.73 -14.25 38.38
CA ILE A 272 26.57 -15.07 38.03
C ILE A 272 25.33 -14.18 38.19
N VAL A 273 24.88 -13.62 37.06
CA VAL A 273 23.49 -13.19 36.91
C VAL A 273 22.76 -14.36 36.25
N PRO A 274 22.00 -15.19 36.99
CA PRO A 274 21.15 -16.18 36.35
C PRO A 274 19.92 -15.44 35.82
N ILE A 275 19.86 -15.24 34.51
CA ILE A 275 18.65 -14.84 33.78
C ILE A 275 18.00 -16.14 33.28
N PRO A 276 16.70 -16.38 33.50
CA PRO A 276 15.97 -17.45 32.83
C PRO A 276 15.76 -17.20 31.33
#